data_AF-A0A3G2TB70-F1
#
_entry.id   AF-A0A3G2TB70-F1
#
_cell.length_a   1.000
_cell.length_b   1.000
_cell.length_c   1.000
_cell.angle_alpha   90.00
_cell.angle_beta   90.00
_cell.angle_gamma   90.00
#
_symmetry.space_group_name_H-M   'P 1'
#
loop_
_entity.id
_entity.type
_entity.pdbx_description
1 polymer ?
#
loop_
_entity_poly.entity_id
_entity_poly.type
_entity_poly.pdbx_seq_one_letter_code
_entity_poly.pdbx_strand_id
1 'polypeptide(L)'
;MLILLDLDGTLTDTAHENFKPYKDGLNDFAVSSIPLFNGAQEFIRQLVNDGHTPVIVSDSHPRYVNKIAAEVFNIPAVSLTDKPNTDKTLKFIGENPSLKTQFLNKDACLMIGDSWLDIELGRRLGMSTVLTDFYKASSVEERDGIGQSWKAIKMGPTFYATNYEDIQNIIKNPFLNLLAVEAAFQNVDSEKMVRFMYRKSAEGFIAFRCLARQEDGECDRFSRADKYYQIDNPDRSDEFLKTLSKGISNYLNLVERFPEYHWDYLSYVSDKKTTVPPNKMQEIFDMIISKTPKNKLFEWSGDVEGSLRNKANYKDRREFISRYLQINSSVELQGKNIIVVDDQFTSSATAWEICHQLRAKGVKNILFIAFFYLISPIVSKPCPKCGLPLKIKVKRTEGSKFYSCLPARFGGNGCGHIENIN
;
A
#
# COMPACT_ATOMS: atom_id res chain seq x y z
N MET A 1 -5.90 22.56 -1.91
CA MET A 1 -5.03 21.56 -1.22
C MET A 1 -3.62 21.67 -1.76
N LEU A 2 -2.59 21.31 -0.99
CA LEU A 2 -1.23 21.11 -1.51
C LEU A 2 -1.13 19.70 -2.09
N ILE A 3 -0.75 19.58 -3.37
CA ILE A 3 -0.64 18.29 -4.06
C ILE A 3 0.79 18.14 -4.57
N LEU A 4 1.53 17.22 -3.98
CA LEU A 4 2.87 16.84 -4.42
C LEU A 4 2.73 15.71 -5.45
N LEU A 5 3.41 15.85 -6.58
CA LEU A 5 3.28 14.96 -7.73
C LEU A 5 4.67 14.43 -8.09
N ASP A 6 4.83 13.11 -8.21
CA ASP A 6 5.97 12.61 -8.95
C ASP A 6 5.86 13.00 -10.43
N LEU A 7 7.02 13.05 -11.10
CA LEU A 7 7.11 13.34 -12.53
C LEU A 7 7.13 12.04 -13.33
N ASP A 8 8.20 11.27 -13.17
CA ASP A 8 8.52 10.11 -14.01
C ASP A 8 7.67 8.90 -13.58
N GLY A 9 6.83 8.36 -14.46
CA GLY A 9 5.92 7.25 -14.12
C GLY A 9 4.53 7.69 -13.64
N THR A 10 4.36 9.00 -13.37
CA THR A 10 3.10 9.58 -12.87
C THR A 10 2.52 10.67 -13.79
N LEU A 11 3.34 11.56 -14.35
CA LEU A 11 2.95 12.59 -15.33
C LEU A 11 3.57 12.33 -16.70
N THR A 12 4.81 11.86 -16.72
CA THR A 12 5.56 11.55 -17.94
C THR A 12 5.80 10.03 -18.03
N ASP A 13 5.68 9.48 -19.24
CA ASP A 13 5.94 8.05 -19.51
C ASP A 13 7.44 7.80 -19.77
N THR A 14 8.25 8.17 -18.79
CA THR A 14 9.71 8.26 -18.88
C THR A 14 10.42 7.43 -17.82
N ALA A 15 9.70 6.49 -17.19
CA ALA A 15 10.29 5.55 -16.24
C ALA A 15 11.30 4.61 -16.93
N HIS A 16 11.18 4.38 -18.24
CA HIS A 16 12.10 3.56 -19.04
C HIS A 16 13.58 4.04 -19.01
N GLU A 17 14.52 3.08 -19.11
CA GLU A 17 15.96 3.32 -18.99
C GLU A 17 16.53 4.26 -20.06
N ASN A 18 15.98 4.25 -21.27
CA ASN A 18 16.40 5.12 -22.37
C ASN A 18 16.27 6.62 -22.06
N PHE A 19 15.39 7.00 -21.11
CA PHE A 19 15.26 8.39 -20.67
C PHE A 19 16.25 8.78 -19.57
N LYS A 20 16.99 7.82 -19.00
CA LYS A 20 17.92 8.04 -17.88
C LYS A 20 18.96 9.13 -18.16
N PRO A 21 19.63 9.21 -19.33
CA PRO A 21 20.61 10.28 -19.59
C PRO A 21 20.03 11.70 -19.49
N TYR A 22 18.76 11.89 -19.87
CA TYR A 22 18.08 13.18 -19.74
C TYR A 22 17.73 13.45 -18.28
N LYS A 23 17.18 12.45 -17.57
CA LYS A 23 16.84 12.51 -16.14
C LYS A 23 18.06 12.81 -15.27
N ASP A 24 19.23 12.30 -15.64
CA ASP A 24 20.50 12.55 -14.94
C ASP A 24 21.16 13.89 -15.36
N GLY A 25 20.60 14.60 -16.35
CA GLY A 25 21.10 15.89 -16.83
C GLY A 25 22.33 15.80 -17.73
N LEU A 26 22.63 14.61 -18.25
CA LEU A 26 23.78 14.34 -19.13
C LEU A 26 23.49 14.79 -20.57
N ASN A 27 22.26 14.61 -21.04
CA ASN A 27 21.83 14.96 -22.39
C ASN A 27 20.77 16.06 -22.38
N ASP A 28 20.77 16.88 -23.43
CA ASP A 28 19.68 17.80 -23.74
C ASP A 28 18.54 17.09 -24.47
N PHE A 29 17.33 17.65 -24.37
CA PHE A 29 16.13 17.12 -25.02
C PHE A 29 15.20 18.24 -25.48
N ALA A 30 14.40 17.92 -26.50
CA ALA A 30 13.25 18.71 -26.89
C ALA A 30 12.06 18.34 -25.99
N VAL A 31 11.35 19.32 -25.43
CA VAL A 31 10.22 19.03 -24.54
C VAL A 31 9.12 18.25 -25.26
N SER A 32 8.92 18.52 -26.55
CA SER A 32 7.99 17.78 -27.41
C SER A 32 8.33 16.30 -27.60
N SER A 33 9.55 15.86 -27.27
CA SER A 33 9.95 14.45 -27.33
C SER A 33 9.72 13.70 -26.01
N ILE A 34 9.23 14.38 -24.96
CA ILE A 34 8.92 13.75 -23.68
C ILE A 34 7.49 13.22 -23.73
N PRO A 35 7.28 11.89 -23.70
CA PRO A 35 5.94 11.32 -23.70
C PRO A 35 5.24 11.63 -22.38
N LEU A 36 3.97 12.05 -22.47
CA LEU A 36 3.10 12.29 -21.32
C LEU A 36 2.09 11.16 -21.22
N PHE A 37 1.65 10.84 -20.01
CA PHE A 37 0.45 10.02 -19.86
C PHE A 37 -0.77 10.78 -20.38
N ASN A 38 -1.71 10.04 -20.98
CA ASN A 38 -2.90 10.63 -21.56
C ASN A 38 -3.71 11.38 -20.49
N GLY A 39 -4.04 12.65 -20.75
CA GLY A 39 -4.78 13.53 -19.84
C GLY A 39 -3.94 14.21 -18.75
N ALA A 40 -2.61 14.04 -18.73
CA ALA A 40 -1.76 14.63 -17.69
C ALA A 40 -1.84 16.17 -17.64
N GLN A 41 -1.80 16.84 -18.80
CA GLN A 41 -1.90 18.30 -18.85
C GLN A 41 -3.29 18.80 -18.42
N GLU A 42 -4.34 18.13 -18.88
CA GLU A 42 -5.73 18.44 -18.53
C GLU A 42 -5.94 18.27 -17.03
N PHE A 43 -5.40 17.20 -16.45
CA PHE A 43 -5.43 16.94 -15.01
C PHE A 43 -4.77 18.06 -14.22
N ILE A 44 -3.56 18.49 -14.59
CA ILE A 44 -2.88 19.61 -13.89
C ILE A 44 -3.66 20.91 -14.03
N ARG A 45 -4.14 21.25 -15.23
CA ARG A 45 -4.96 22.46 -15.44
C ARG A 45 -6.21 22.41 -14.57
N GLN A 46 -6.87 21.27 -14.48
CA GLN A 46 -8.05 21.08 -13.64
C GLN A 46 -7.72 21.28 -12.16
N LEU A 47 -6.61 20.71 -11.66
CA LEU A 47 -6.18 20.93 -10.27
C LEU A 47 -5.99 22.41 -9.95
N VAL A 48 -5.34 23.17 -10.84
CA VAL A 48 -5.13 24.61 -10.66
C VAL A 48 -6.46 25.36 -10.70
N ASN A 49 -7.34 25.04 -11.65
CA ASN A 49 -8.66 25.67 -11.78
C ASN A 49 -9.55 25.42 -10.56
N ASP A 50 -9.44 24.23 -9.96
CA ASP A 50 -10.16 23.86 -8.74
C ASP A 50 -9.52 24.44 -7.46
N GLY A 51 -8.49 25.28 -7.59
CA GLY A 51 -7.84 25.98 -6.48
C GLY A 51 -6.85 25.12 -5.68
N HIS A 52 -6.38 24.01 -6.24
CA HIS A 52 -5.28 23.24 -5.66
C HIS A 52 -3.92 23.82 -6.08
N THR A 53 -2.90 23.50 -5.28
CA THR A 53 -1.52 23.89 -5.52
C THR A 53 -0.70 22.66 -5.88
N PRO A 54 -0.64 22.27 -7.17
CA PRO A 54 0.22 21.18 -7.62
C PRO A 54 1.69 21.60 -7.60
N VAL A 55 2.57 20.71 -7.14
CA VAL A 55 4.02 20.88 -7.13
C VAL A 55 4.66 19.57 -7.59
N ILE A 56 5.53 19.61 -8.58
CA ILE A 56 6.31 18.44 -8.98
C ILE A 56 7.44 18.19 -7.98
N VAL A 57 7.59 16.95 -7.51
CA VAL A 57 8.62 16.48 -6.58
C VAL A 57 9.33 15.29 -7.21
N SER A 58 10.53 15.53 -7.76
CA SER A 58 11.24 14.55 -8.58
C SER A 58 12.69 14.36 -8.14
N ASP A 59 13.17 13.12 -8.24
CA ASP A 59 14.58 12.77 -8.03
C ASP A 59 15.48 13.14 -9.21
N SER A 60 14.88 13.48 -10.36
CA SER A 60 15.59 13.82 -11.58
C SER A 60 16.25 15.21 -11.52
N HIS A 61 17.20 15.44 -12.43
CA HIS A 61 18.01 16.66 -12.51
C HIS A 61 17.17 17.90 -12.90
N PRO A 62 17.48 19.11 -12.37
CA PRO A 62 16.71 20.32 -12.69
C PRO A 62 16.67 20.69 -14.17
N ARG A 63 17.70 20.35 -14.96
CA ARG A 63 17.69 20.53 -16.43
C ARG A 63 16.51 19.80 -17.10
N TYR A 64 16.11 18.68 -16.52
CA TYR A 64 14.98 17.87 -16.98
C TYR A 64 13.67 18.36 -16.36
N VAL A 65 13.62 18.36 -15.03
CA VAL A 65 12.40 18.63 -14.25
C VAL A 65 11.88 20.05 -14.49
N ASN A 66 12.73 21.07 -14.38
CA ASN A 66 12.26 22.46 -14.43
C ASN A 66 11.77 22.85 -15.82
N LYS A 67 12.40 22.30 -16.86
CA LYS A 67 12.01 22.55 -18.25
C LYS A 67 10.61 22.00 -18.52
N ILE A 68 10.35 20.76 -18.13
CA ILE A 68 9.03 20.13 -18.27
C ILE A 68 7.99 20.85 -17.40
N ALA A 69 8.31 21.12 -16.14
CA ALA A 69 7.41 21.80 -15.21
C ALA A 69 6.98 23.19 -15.73
N ALA A 70 7.91 23.95 -16.31
CA ALA A 70 7.63 25.28 -16.84
C ALA A 70 6.92 25.25 -18.21
N GLU A 71 7.44 24.47 -19.16
CA GLU A 71 6.96 24.52 -20.55
C GLU A 71 5.72 23.64 -20.80
N VAL A 72 5.51 22.57 -20.04
CA VAL A 72 4.40 21.61 -20.26
C VAL A 72 3.25 21.85 -19.30
N PHE A 73 3.56 21.98 -18.00
CA PHE A 73 2.55 21.98 -16.95
C PHE A 73 2.30 23.36 -16.33
N ASN A 74 3.25 24.28 -16.47
CA ASN A 74 3.23 25.62 -15.87
C ASN A 74 2.98 25.59 -14.35
N ILE A 75 3.70 24.73 -13.64
CA ILE A 75 3.60 24.56 -12.17
C ILE A 75 5.00 24.52 -11.53
N PRO A 76 5.12 24.85 -10.22
CA PRO A 76 6.39 24.76 -9.52
C PRO A 76 6.92 23.32 -9.44
N ALA A 77 8.23 23.20 -9.31
CA ALA A 77 8.90 21.91 -9.14
C ALA A 77 10.09 21.99 -8.19
N VAL A 78 10.36 20.86 -7.51
CA VAL A 78 11.57 20.59 -6.76
C VAL A 78 12.23 19.33 -7.33
N SER A 79 13.45 19.47 -7.83
CA SER A 79 14.24 18.40 -8.44
C SER A 79 15.28 17.85 -7.47
N LEU A 80 15.92 16.71 -7.79
CA LEU A 80 16.95 16.05 -6.97
C LEU A 80 16.54 15.94 -5.49
N THR A 81 15.33 15.43 -5.24
CA THR A 81 14.75 15.30 -3.89
C THR A 81 15.36 14.16 -3.08
N ASP A 82 15.97 13.18 -3.74
CA ASP A 82 16.47 11.95 -3.13
C ASP A 82 15.37 11.28 -2.27
N LYS A 83 14.19 11.02 -2.86
CA LYS A 83 13.08 10.34 -2.18
C LYS A 83 13.59 9.03 -1.56
N PRO A 84 13.15 8.70 -0.33
CA PRO A 84 12.05 9.30 0.43
C PRO A 84 12.51 10.37 1.44
N ASN A 85 13.70 10.98 1.27
CA ASN A 85 14.16 12.01 2.20
C ASN A 85 13.23 13.24 2.14
N THR A 86 12.90 13.81 3.29
CA THR A 86 11.95 14.92 3.40
C THR A 86 12.61 16.30 3.34
N ASP A 87 13.89 16.42 3.67
CA ASP A 87 14.56 17.72 3.92
C ASP A 87 14.39 18.72 2.79
N LYS A 88 14.60 18.29 1.54
CA LYS A 88 14.56 19.19 0.39
C LYS A 88 13.14 19.67 0.09
N THR A 89 12.19 18.75 0.17
CA THR A 89 10.76 19.05 0.02
C THR A 89 10.28 19.99 1.13
N LEU A 90 10.65 19.73 2.38
CA LEU A 90 10.34 20.59 3.52
C LEU A 90 10.98 21.97 3.41
N LYS A 91 12.24 22.05 2.96
CA LYS A 91 12.93 23.32 2.72
C LYS A 91 12.18 24.14 1.65
N PHE A 92 11.85 23.51 0.53
CA PHE A 92 11.07 24.15 -0.54
C PHE A 92 9.72 24.66 -0.04
N ILE A 93 8.97 23.84 0.72
CA ILE A 93 7.69 24.24 1.32
C ILE A 93 7.90 25.42 2.29
N GLY A 94 8.94 25.37 3.12
CA GLY A 94 9.24 26.37 4.14
C GLY A 94 9.67 27.73 3.58
N GLU A 95 10.34 27.75 2.43
CA GLU A 95 10.75 28.96 1.70
C GLU A 95 9.59 29.66 0.99
N ASN A 96 8.45 28.98 0.82
CA ASN A 96 7.25 29.52 0.18
C ASN A 96 6.13 29.75 1.21
N PRO A 97 5.83 30.99 1.61
CA PRO A 97 4.86 31.27 2.70
C PRO A 97 3.48 30.64 2.48
N SER A 98 2.97 30.66 1.25
CA SER A 98 1.68 30.05 0.91
C SER A 98 1.70 28.53 1.10
N LEU A 99 2.74 27.85 0.61
CA LEU A 99 2.89 26.40 0.77
C LEU A 99 3.06 26.02 2.23
N LYS A 100 3.86 26.79 2.98
CA LYS A 100 4.08 26.58 4.42
C LYS A 100 2.76 26.60 5.18
N THR A 101 1.89 27.58 4.91
CA THR A 101 0.56 27.66 5.53
C THR A 101 -0.33 26.48 5.13
N GLN A 102 -0.39 26.12 3.85
CA GLN A 102 -1.18 24.97 3.40
C GLN A 102 -0.71 23.65 4.05
N PHE A 103 0.60 23.48 4.19
CA PHE A 103 1.21 22.26 4.74
C PHE A 103 0.97 22.04 6.24
N LEU A 104 0.50 23.06 6.97
CA LEU A 104 0.08 22.90 8.37
C LEU A 104 -1.13 21.97 8.49
N ASN A 105 -2.03 22.01 7.51
CA ASN A 105 -3.17 21.10 7.46
C ASN A 105 -2.82 19.86 6.62
N LYS A 106 -2.35 18.81 7.30
CA LYS A 106 -1.98 17.53 6.69
C LYS A 106 -3.14 16.83 5.99
N ASP A 107 -4.37 17.05 6.44
CA ASP A 107 -5.57 16.50 5.80
C ASP A 107 -5.87 17.17 4.45
N ALA A 108 -5.30 18.36 4.22
CA ALA A 108 -5.38 19.09 2.95
C ALA A 108 -4.11 18.93 2.10
N CYS A 109 -3.36 17.85 2.33
CA CYS A 109 -2.11 17.53 1.64
C CYS A 109 -2.18 16.12 1.02
N LEU A 110 -1.76 16.00 -0.23
CA LEU A 110 -1.74 14.72 -0.98
C LEU A 110 -0.39 14.53 -1.68
N MET A 111 0.21 13.35 -1.58
CA MET A 111 1.34 12.92 -2.41
C MET A 111 0.87 11.89 -3.42
N ILE A 112 1.18 12.08 -4.70
CA ILE A 112 0.78 11.19 -5.79
C ILE A 112 2.06 10.70 -6.48
N GLY A 113 2.21 9.39 -6.61
CA GLY A 113 3.34 8.78 -7.31
C GLY A 113 3.07 7.33 -7.69
N ASP A 114 3.95 6.73 -8.46
CA ASP A 114 3.88 5.33 -8.90
C ASP A 114 4.85 4.41 -8.13
N SER A 115 5.80 4.98 -7.37
CA SER A 115 6.81 4.21 -6.67
C SER A 115 6.55 4.13 -5.16
N TRP A 116 7.16 3.12 -4.53
CA TRP A 116 7.16 2.99 -3.07
C TRP A 116 7.83 4.17 -2.36
N LEU A 117 8.74 4.89 -3.03
CA LEU A 117 9.46 6.04 -2.48
C LEU A 117 8.56 7.26 -2.36
N ASP A 118 7.62 7.42 -3.28
CA ASP A 118 6.61 8.48 -3.23
C ASP A 118 5.67 8.27 -2.06
N ILE A 119 5.24 7.02 -1.88
CA ILE A 119 4.38 6.63 -0.76
C ILE A 119 5.11 6.83 0.56
N GLU A 120 6.37 6.42 0.65
CA GLU A 120 7.17 6.62 1.86
C GLU A 120 7.44 8.11 2.13
N LEU A 121 7.75 8.91 1.10
CA LEU A 121 7.89 10.37 1.25
C LEU A 121 6.61 10.98 1.82
N GLY A 122 5.46 10.68 1.21
CA GLY A 122 4.17 11.24 1.64
C GLY A 122 3.85 10.86 3.09
N ARG A 123 4.07 9.59 3.46
CA ARG A 123 3.89 9.14 4.85
C ARG A 123 4.85 9.82 5.83
N ARG A 124 6.14 9.99 5.48
CA ARG A 124 7.12 10.74 6.29
C ARG A 124 6.77 12.22 6.46
N LEU A 125 6.02 12.78 5.51
CA LEU A 125 5.47 14.13 5.59
C LEU A 125 4.12 14.21 6.31
N GLY A 126 3.57 13.06 6.75
CA GLY A 126 2.26 12.95 7.38
C GLY A 126 1.09 13.19 6.42
N MET A 127 1.29 13.02 5.11
CA MET A 127 0.30 13.30 4.07
C MET A 127 -0.44 12.03 3.67
N SER A 128 -1.68 12.19 3.17
CA SER A 128 -2.32 11.11 2.41
C SER A 128 -1.56 10.86 1.11
N THR A 129 -1.62 9.64 0.61
CA THR A 129 -0.83 9.18 -0.54
C THR A 129 -1.69 8.45 -1.55
N VAL A 130 -1.41 8.66 -2.84
CA VAL A 130 -2.04 7.93 -3.94
C VAL A 130 -0.95 7.15 -4.67
N LEU A 131 -1.09 5.83 -4.72
CA LEU A 131 -0.29 4.99 -5.60
C LEU A 131 -0.97 4.90 -6.96
N THR A 132 -0.27 5.32 -8.00
CA THR A 132 -0.73 5.20 -9.39
C THR A 132 -0.18 3.95 -10.05
N ASP A 133 -0.96 3.38 -10.97
CA ASP A 133 -0.58 2.21 -11.80
C ASP A 133 -0.72 2.58 -13.29
N PHE A 134 -0.22 3.75 -13.69
CA PHE A 134 -0.27 4.21 -15.08
C PHE A 134 0.82 3.55 -15.92
N TYR A 135 2.01 3.47 -15.35
CA TYR A 135 3.18 2.89 -15.98
C TYR A 135 3.13 1.36 -15.91
N LYS A 136 3.22 0.71 -17.08
CA LYS A 136 3.41 -0.74 -17.17
C LYS A 136 4.88 -1.05 -17.43
N ALA A 137 5.56 -1.49 -16.38
CA ALA A 137 6.96 -1.87 -16.46
C ALA A 137 7.21 -2.95 -17.55
N SER A 138 8.11 -2.64 -18.49
CA SER A 138 8.60 -3.60 -19.49
C SER A 138 9.62 -4.60 -18.92
N SER A 139 10.17 -4.31 -17.74
CA SER A 139 11.16 -5.12 -17.01
C SER A 139 11.02 -4.89 -15.50
N VAL A 140 11.43 -5.86 -14.69
CA VAL A 140 11.55 -5.66 -13.23
C VAL A 140 12.88 -4.98 -12.96
N GLU A 141 12.85 -3.77 -12.40
CA GLU A 141 14.03 -3.01 -11.99
C GLU A 141 14.10 -2.94 -10.46
N GLU A 142 15.02 -3.69 -9.87
CA GLU A 142 15.15 -3.80 -8.41
C GLU A 142 15.47 -2.46 -7.72
N ARG A 143 16.12 -1.53 -8.44
CA ARG A 143 16.61 -0.22 -7.95
C ARG A 143 15.51 0.72 -7.48
N ASP A 144 14.46 0.84 -8.30
CA ASP A 144 13.34 1.75 -8.07
C ASP A 144 12.07 0.98 -7.64
N GLY A 145 12.13 -0.37 -7.63
CA GLY A 145 10.99 -1.23 -7.36
C GLY A 145 10.01 -1.30 -8.53
N ILE A 146 10.42 -0.82 -9.71
CA ILE A 146 9.63 -0.88 -10.94
C ILE A 146 9.40 -2.36 -11.29
N GLY A 147 8.14 -2.74 -11.50
CA GLY A 147 7.74 -4.15 -11.68
C GLY A 147 7.64 -4.97 -10.37
N GLN A 148 7.99 -4.40 -9.21
CA GLN A 148 7.78 -5.01 -7.88
C GLN A 148 6.49 -4.49 -7.24
N SER A 149 5.34 -4.87 -7.80
CA SER A 149 4.01 -4.39 -7.37
C SER A 149 3.75 -4.53 -5.86
N TRP A 150 4.36 -5.50 -5.20
CA TRP A 150 4.18 -5.75 -3.78
C TRP A 150 4.85 -4.71 -2.89
N LYS A 151 5.99 -4.14 -3.30
CA LYS A 151 6.76 -3.22 -2.44
C LYS A 151 6.02 -1.89 -2.24
N ALA A 152 5.47 -1.34 -3.32
CA ALA A 152 4.66 -0.12 -3.26
C ALA A 152 3.37 -0.33 -2.46
N ILE A 153 2.67 -1.44 -2.67
CA ILE A 153 1.50 -1.82 -1.87
C ILE A 153 1.87 -1.94 -0.38
N LYS A 154 3.00 -2.59 -0.07
CA LYS A 154 3.47 -2.76 1.31
C LYS A 154 3.91 -1.45 1.95
N MET A 155 4.25 -0.39 1.20
CA MET A 155 4.44 0.94 1.81
C MET A 155 3.14 1.56 2.32
N GLY A 156 1.98 0.97 2.02
CA GLY A 156 0.71 1.36 2.63
C GLY A 156 0.14 2.68 2.11
N PRO A 157 -0.02 2.85 0.78
CA PRO A 157 -0.65 4.03 0.24
C PRO A 157 -2.10 4.17 0.74
N THR A 158 -2.55 5.41 0.93
CA THR A 158 -3.92 5.71 1.38
C THR A 158 -4.94 5.33 0.32
N PHE A 159 -4.63 5.67 -0.94
CA PHE A 159 -5.50 5.49 -2.08
C PHE A 159 -4.74 4.84 -3.24
N TYR A 160 -5.51 4.30 -4.19
CA TYR A 160 -5.01 3.66 -5.40
C TYR A 160 -5.74 4.26 -6.60
N ALA A 161 -5.00 4.56 -7.67
CA ALA A 161 -5.56 5.13 -8.89
C ALA A 161 -4.98 4.47 -10.14
N THR A 162 -5.83 4.22 -11.14
CA THR A 162 -5.45 3.63 -12.43
C THR A 162 -5.51 4.63 -13.57
N ASN A 163 -6.09 5.81 -13.34
CA ASN A 163 -6.11 6.94 -14.24
C ASN A 163 -6.27 8.26 -13.44
N TYR A 164 -6.24 9.40 -14.13
CA TYR A 164 -6.42 10.71 -13.49
C TYR A 164 -7.84 10.97 -12.97
N GLU A 165 -8.86 10.33 -13.54
CA GLU A 165 -10.25 10.43 -13.06
C GLU A 165 -10.40 9.82 -11.66
N ASP A 166 -9.76 8.68 -11.40
CA ASP A 166 -9.68 8.08 -10.06
C ASP A 166 -9.10 9.08 -9.05
N ILE A 167 -8.02 9.79 -9.43
CA ILE A 167 -7.38 10.79 -8.56
C ILE A 167 -8.32 11.97 -8.30
N GLN A 168 -9.01 12.46 -9.33
CA GLN A 168 -10.01 13.52 -9.18
C GLN A 168 -11.14 13.08 -8.25
N ASN A 169 -11.60 11.84 -8.35
CA ASN A 169 -12.60 11.29 -7.46
C ASN A 169 -12.07 11.13 -6.02
N ILE A 170 -10.81 10.74 -5.83
CA ILE A 170 -10.16 10.69 -4.51
C ILE A 170 -10.15 12.08 -3.86
N ILE A 171 -9.78 13.12 -4.62
CA ILE A 171 -9.72 14.49 -4.11
C ILE A 171 -11.12 14.99 -3.71
N LYS A 172 -12.13 14.72 -4.54
CA LYS A 172 -13.53 15.15 -4.30
C LYS A 172 -14.20 14.35 -3.18
N ASN A 173 -13.94 13.05 -3.11
CA ASN A 173 -14.63 12.10 -2.26
C ASN A 173 -13.63 11.19 -1.52
N PRO A 174 -12.76 11.72 -0.64
CA PRO A 174 -11.68 10.93 -0.05
C PRO A 174 -12.20 9.74 0.76
N PHE A 175 -13.26 9.91 1.55
CA PHE A 175 -13.79 8.82 2.39
C PHE A 175 -14.41 7.67 1.58
N LEU A 176 -15.02 7.97 0.43
CA LEU A 176 -15.57 6.93 -0.48
C LEU A 176 -14.46 6.16 -1.20
N ASN A 177 -13.23 6.69 -1.21
CA ASN A 177 -12.08 6.03 -1.81
C ASN A 177 -11.15 5.34 -0.78
N LEU A 178 -11.44 5.48 0.52
CA LEU A 178 -10.77 4.69 1.55
C LEU A 178 -11.10 3.21 1.41
N LEU A 179 -10.23 2.35 1.92
CA LEU A 179 -10.48 0.91 1.98
C LEU A 179 -11.73 0.62 2.84
N ALA A 180 -12.46 -0.45 2.52
CA ALA A 180 -13.80 -0.70 3.05
C ALA A 180 -13.90 -0.65 4.60
N VAL A 181 -12.91 -1.20 5.31
CA VAL A 181 -12.86 -1.14 6.78
C VAL A 181 -12.44 0.25 7.27
N GLU A 182 -11.47 0.90 6.62
CA GLU A 182 -11.07 2.28 6.97
C GLU A 182 -12.23 3.27 6.82
N ALA A 183 -13.00 3.15 5.75
CA ALA A 183 -14.18 3.97 5.45
C ALA A 183 -15.31 3.75 6.46
N ALA A 184 -15.56 2.51 6.86
CA ALA A 184 -16.59 2.20 7.86
C ALA A 184 -16.32 2.93 9.19
N PHE A 185 -15.06 3.01 9.62
CA PHE A 185 -14.64 3.81 10.77
C PHE A 185 -14.66 5.33 10.54
N GLN A 186 -15.01 5.79 9.33
CA GLN A 186 -15.35 7.17 9.01
C GLN A 186 -16.87 7.36 8.80
N ASN A 187 -17.69 6.37 9.16
CA ASN A 187 -19.13 6.35 8.94
C ASN A 187 -19.53 6.43 7.45
N VAL A 188 -18.67 5.93 6.56
CA VAL A 188 -18.88 5.93 5.12
C VAL A 188 -18.80 4.50 4.59
N ASP A 189 -19.65 4.19 3.62
CA ASP A 189 -19.64 2.89 2.96
C ASP A 189 -18.75 2.94 1.73
N SER A 190 -17.68 2.14 1.74
CA SER A 190 -16.77 1.94 0.62
C SER A 190 -16.64 0.46 0.34
N GLU A 191 -16.44 0.14 -0.94
CA GLU A 191 -16.19 -1.22 -1.43
C GLU A 191 -14.75 -1.37 -1.92
N LYS A 192 -13.88 -0.38 -1.64
CA LYS A 192 -12.47 -0.40 -2.06
C LYS A 192 -11.66 -1.40 -1.25
N MET A 193 -10.65 -1.95 -1.89
CA MET A 193 -9.79 -2.99 -1.35
C MET A 193 -8.40 -2.91 -1.97
N VAL A 194 -7.41 -3.45 -1.27
CA VAL A 194 -6.07 -3.65 -1.81
C VAL A 194 -6.01 -4.97 -2.55
N ARG A 195 -5.43 -4.96 -3.76
CA ARG A 195 -5.23 -6.16 -4.59
C ARG A 195 -3.80 -6.67 -4.43
N PHE A 196 -3.59 -7.60 -3.49
CA PHE A 196 -2.25 -8.19 -3.28
C PHE A 196 -1.88 -9.24 -4.33
N MET A 197 -2.83 -10.09 -4.69
CA MET A 197 -2.57 -11.19 -5.61
C MET A 197 -3.80 -11.53 -6.42
N TYR A 198 -3.58 -11.91 -7.68
CA TYR A 198 -4.55 -12.61 -8.50
C TYR A 198 -3.78 -13.61 -9.38
N ARG A 199 -4.15 -14.89 -9.30
CA ARG A 199 -3.56 -15.95 -10.12
C ARG A 199 -4.69 -16.76 -10.73
N LYS A 200 -4.74 -16.80 -12.06
CA LYS A 200 -5.67 -17.63 -12.82
C LYS A 200 -4.96 -18.90 -13.28
N SER A 201 -5.63 -20.04 -13.19
CA SER A 201 -5.20 -21.34 -13.71
C SER A 201 -6.35 -21.97 -14.53
N ALA A 202 -6.10 -23.14 -15.14
CA ALA A 202 -7.15 -23.92 -15.78
C ALA A 202 -8.26 -24.35 -14.79
N GLU A 203 -7.90 -24.50 -13.53
CA GLU A 203 -8.77 -24.95 -12.42
C GLU A 203 -9.55 -23.80 -11.77
N GLY A 204 -9.40 -22.55 -12.23
CA GLY A 204 -10.08 -21.36 -11.70
C GLY A 204 -9.09 -20.28 -11.24
N PHE A 205 -9.36 -19.57 -10.12
CA PHE A 205 -8.45 -18.52 -9.66
C PHE A 205 -8.24 -18.45 -8.14
N ILE A 206 -7.14 -17.82 -7.74
CA ILE A 206 -6.85 -17.43 -6.35
C ILE A 206 -6.66 -15.91 -6.31
N ALA A 207 -7.36 -15.22 -5.42
CA ALA A 207 -7.27 -13.78 -5.24
C ALA A 207 -7.07 -13.41 -3.77
N PHE A 208 -6.11 -12.52 -3.47
CA PHE A 208 -5.88 -11.99 -2.13
C PHE A 208 -6.27 -10.52 -2.06
N ARG A 209 -7.08 -10.17 -1.06
CA ARG A 209 -7.63 -8.83 -0.86
C ARG A 209 -7.48 -8.40 0.59
N CYS A 210 -7.27 -7.10 0.81
CA CYS A 210 -7.18 -6.54 2.16
C CYS A 210 -8.01 -5.26 2.27
N LEU A 211 -8.61 -5.03 3.45
CA LEU A 211 -9.67 -4.02 3.62
C LEU A 211 -9.29 -2.82 4.50
N ALA A 212 -8.15 -2.88 5.19
CA ALA A 212 -7.56 -1.77 5.94
C ALA A 212 -6.06 -1.95 6.12
N ARG A 213 -5.37 -0.85 6.38
CA ARG A 213 -3.95 -0.82 6.72
C ARG A 213 -3.77 -0.97 8.23
N GLN A 214 -2.87 -1.86 8.61
CA GLN A 214 -2.23 -1.82 9.91
C GLN A 214 -0.89 -1.11 9.76
N GLU A 215 -0.80 0.07 10.39
CA GLU A 215 0.42 0.86 10.43
C GLU A 215 1.48 0.35 11.41
N ASP A 216 2.71 0.69 11.10
CA ASP A 216 3.86 0.69 11.98
C ASP A 216 4.67 1.97 11.63
N GLY A 217 4.89 2.86 12.61
CA GLY A 217 5.55 4.16 12.41
C GLY A 217 4.68 5.27 11.79
N GLU A 218 5.30 6.20 11.06
CA GLU A 218 4.64 7.39 10.49
C GLU A 218 3.59 7.03 9.43
N CYS A 219 2.38 7.55 9.55
CA CYS A 219 1.29 7.34 8.58
C CYS A 219 0.34 8.55 8.53
N ASP A 220 -0.57 8.51 7.54
CA ASP A 220 -1.71 9.43 7.48
C ASP A 220 -2.77 9.07 8.54
N ARG A 221 -3.72 9.98 8.77
CA ARG A 221 -4.78 9.80 9.78
C ARG A 221 -5.78 8.68 9.49
N PHE A 222 -5.77 8.07 8.30
CA PHE A 222 -6.75 7.06 7.90
C PHE A 222 -6.27 5.64 8.14
N SER A 223 -4.98 5.43 8.41
CA SER A 223 -4.50 4.14 8.92
C SER A 223 -5.24 3.76 10.21
N ARG A 224 -5.36 2.45 10.47
CA ARG A 224 -6.21 1.92 11.54
C ARG A 224 -5.50 0.85 12.37
N ALA A 225 -4.21 1.05 12.71
CA ALA A 225 -3.53 0.10 13.60
C ALA A 225 -4.22 0.03 14.97
N ASP A 226 -4.69 1.16 15.48
CA ASP A 226 -5.49 1.22 16.71
C ASP A 226 -6.67 0.23 16.64
N LYS A 227 -7.38 0.19 15.51
CA LYS A 227 -8.52 -0.73 15.31
C LYS A 227 -8.08 -2.19 15.18
N TYR A 228 -6.95 -2.45 14.54
CA TYR A 228 -6.40 -3.81 14.52
C TYR A 228 -6.11 -4.32 15.94
N TYR A 229 -5.48 -3.50 16.80
CA TYR A 229 -5.22 -3.90 18.19
C TYR A 229 -6.50 -4.08 19.01
N GLN A 230 -7.57 -3.34 18.69
CA GLN A 230 -8.88 -3.53 19.33
C GLN A 230 -9.50 -4.89 19.03
N ILE A 231 -9.13 -5.58 17.94
CA ILE A 231 -9.60 -6.95 17.67
C ILE A 231 -9.14 -7.91 18.77
N ASP A 232 -7.90 -7.74 19.24
CA ASP A 232 -7.30 -8.56 20.29
C ASP A 232 -7.64 -8.04 21.71
N ASN A 233 -8.40 -6.95 21.85
CA ASN A 233 -8.77 -6.38 23.15
C ASN A 233 -9.98 -7.13 23.75
N PRO A 234 -9.85 -7.75 24.95
CA PRO A 234 -10.96 -8.40 25.63
C PRO A 234 -12.15 -7.46 25.90
N ASP A 235 -11.88 -6.16 26.11
CA ASP A 235 -12.88 -5.14 26.46
C ASP A 235 -13.37 -4.33 25.24
N ARG A 236 -13.15 -4.83 24.02
CA ARG A 236 -13.63 -4.18 22.79
C ARG A 236 -15.17 -4.08 22.79
N SER A 237 -15.70 -2.96 22.29
CA SER A 237 -17.14 -2.71 22.31
C SER A 237 -17.88 -3.42 21.17
N ASP A 238 -19.17 -3.70 21.39
CA ASP A 238 -20.08 -4.18 20.33
C ASP A 238 -20.16 -3.20 19.15
N GLU A 239 -20.10 -1.90 19.43
CA GLU A 239 -20.09 -0.86 18.39
C GLU A 239 -18.86 -0.98 17.48
N PHE A 240 -17.69 -1.25 18.06
CA PHE A 240 -16.48 -1.52 17.31
C PHE A 240 -16.64 -2.75 16.41
N LEU A 241 -17.13 -3.88 16.96
CA LEU A 241 -17.34 -5.12 16.20
C LEU A 241 -18.36 -4.94 15.07
N LYS A 242 -19.46 -4.22 15.32
CA LYS A 242 -20.46 -3.87 14.30
C LYS A 242 -19.85 -3.03 13.19
N THR A 243 -19.03 -2.03 13.52
CA THR A 243 -18.39 -1.16 12.54
C THR A 243 -17.38 -1.92 11.69
N LEU A 244 -16.54 -2.75 12.31
CA LEU A 244 -15.60 -3.62 11.61
C LEU A 244 -16.33 -4.57 10.65
N SER A 245 -17.34 -5.26 11.16
CA SER A 245 -18.15 -6.22 10.38
C SER A 245 -18.91 -5.54 9.25
N LYS A 246 -19.38 -4.30 9.44
CA LYS A 246 -19.99 -3.49 8.39
C LYS A 246 -19.02 -3.23 7.24
N GLY A 247 -17.78 -2.82 7.54
CA GLY A 247 -16.75 -2.60 6.51
C GLY A 247 -16.44 -3.87 5.70
N ILE A 248 -16.38 -5.02 6.37
CA ILE A 248 -16.19 -6.32 5.70
C ILE A 248 -17.40 -6.68 4.83
N SER A 249 -18.61 -6.48 5.35
CA SER A 249 -19.88 -6.73 4.66
C SER A 249 -20.03 -5.87 3.41
N ASN A 250 -19.61 -4.60 3.45
CA ASN A 250 -19.62 -3.69 2.29
C ASN A 250 -18.81 -4.26 1.13
N TYR A 251 -17.60 -4.76 1.40
CA TYR A 251 -16.78 -5.39 0.37
C TYR A 251 -17.38 -6.72 -0.13
N LEU A 252 -17.95 -7.54 0.76
CA LEU A 252 -18.60 -8.79 0.36
C LEU A 252 -19.83 -8.53 -0.53
N ASN A 253 -20.60 -7.49 -0.24
CA ASN A 253 -21.72 -7.09 -1.09
C ASN A 253 -21.28 -6.78 -2.53
N LEU A 254 -20.10 -6.18 -2.74
CA LEU A 254 -19.52 -6.02 -4.07
C LEU A 254 -19.17 -7.38 -4.70
N VAL A 255 -18.47 -8.23 -3.96
CA VAL A 255 -18.05 -9.57 -4.43
C VAL A 255 -19.24 -10.43 -4.86
N GLU A 256 -20.36 -10.33 -4.16
CA GLU A 256 -21.60 -11.08 -4.41
C GLU A 256 -22.44 -10.51 -5.56
N ARG A 257 -22.13 -9.32 -6.08
CA ARG A 257 -22.80 -8.74 -7.27
C ARG A 257 -22.33 -9.34 -8.60
N PHE A 258 -21.27 -10.16 -8.58
CA PHE A 258 -20.71 -10.81 -9.76
C PHE A 258 -21.21 -12.26 -9.86
N PRO A 259 -22.40 -12.52 -10.45
CA PRO A 259 -23.03 -13.83 -10.46
C PRO A 259 -22.19 -14.88 -11.21
N GLU A 260 -21.31 -14.47 -12.13
CA GLU A 260 -20.44 -15.36 -12.90
C GLU A 260 -19.48 -16.17 -12.03
N TYR A 261 -19.22 -15.72 -10.79
CA TYR A 261 -18.34 -16.42 -9.88
C TYR A 261 -19.05 -17.36 -8.92
N HIS A 262 -20.37 -17.22 -8.68
CA HIS A 262 -21.18 -17.96 -7.69
C HIS A 262 -20.41 -18.49 -6.48
N TRP A 263 -20.54 -17.86 -5.32
CA TRP A 263 -19.84 -18.32 -4.10
C TRP A 263 -20.66 -19.37 -3.35
N ASP A 264 -20.07 -20.56 -3.17
CA ASP A 264 -20.71 -21.67 -2.46
C ASP A 264 -20.60 -21.51 -0.93
N TYR A 265 -19.42 -21.10 -0.45
CA TYR A 265 -19.13 -20.99 0.98
C TYR A 265 -18.36 -19.72 1.31
N LEU A 266 -18.73 -19.11 2.43
CA LEU A 266 -17.97 -18.10 3.14
C LEU A 266 -17.46 -18.73 4.44
N SER A 267 -16.16 -18.67 4.68
CA SER A 267 -15.50 -19.24 5.86
C SER A 267 -14.52 -18.26 6.48
N TYR A 268 -14.01 -18.59 7.67
CA TYR A 268 -13.02 -17.78 8.38
C TYR A 268 -11.88 -18.66 8.89
N VAL A 269 -10.68 -18.08 8.98
CA VAL A 269 -9.55 -18.73 9.67
C VAL A 269 -9.86 -18.78 11.15
N SER A 270 -10.03 -19.97 11.70
CA SER A 270 -10.42 -20.14 13.10
C SER A 270 -9.32 -19.67 14.05
N ASP A 271 -9.72 -19.31 15.26
CA ASP A 271 -8.78 -18.95 16.32
C ASP A 271 -8.07 -20.19 16.86
N LYS A 272 -6.81 -20.02 17.25
CA LYS A 272 -6.12 -21.01 18.08
C LYS A 272 -6.76 -21.01 19.47
N LYS A 273 -6.66 -22.14 20.18
CA LYS A 273 -7.07 -22.24 21.59
C LYS A 273 -6.39 -21.21 22.50
N THR A 274 -5.20 -20.75 22.15
CA THR A 274 -4.41 -19.75 22.88
C THR A 274 -4.74 -18.30 22.50
N THR A 275 -5.68 -18.08 21.60
CA THR A 275 -6.07 -16.72 21.17
C THR A 275 -6.83 -16.04 22.30
N VAL A 276 -6.47 -14.79 22.56
CA VAL A 276 -7.18 -13.90 23.47
C VAL A 276 -7.67 -12.73 22.64
N PRO A 277 -8.98 -12.41 22.67
CA PRO A 277 -10.08 -13.17 23.29
C PRO A 277 -10.30 -14.55 22.62
N PRO A 278 -10.91 -15.54 23.31
CA PRO A 278 -11.33 -16.79 22.66
C PRO A 278 -12.45 -16.51 21.64
N ASN A 279 -12.53 -17.30 20.56
CA ASN A 279 -13.55 -17.19 19.49
C ASN A 279 -13.61 -15.82 18.79
N LYS A 280 -12.57 -14.99 18.91
CA LYS A 280 -12.41 -13.68 18.29
C LYS A 280 -12.91 -13.60 16.84
N MET A 281 -12.40 -14.48 15.97
CA MET A 281 -12.75 -14.50 14.57
C MET A 281 -14.17 -14.99 14.33
N GLN A 282 -14.66 -15.91 15.16
CA GLN A 282 -16.05 -16.37 15.08
C GLN A 282 -17.03 -15.24 15.40
N GLU A 283 -16.77 -14.47 16.46
CA GLU A 283 -17.65 -13.35 16.85
C GLU A 283 -17.75 -12.29 15.75
N ILE A 284 -16.62 -11.90 15.14
CA ILE A 284 -16.60 -10.99 14.00
C ILE A 284 -17.34 -11.64 12.83
N PHE A 285 -17.04 -12.90 12.53
CA PHE A 285 -17.62 -13.63 11.41
C PHE A 285 -19.13 -13.74 11.50
N ASP A 286 -19.69 -13.96 12.69
CA ASP A 286 -21.13 -14.07 12.91
C ASP A 286 -21.84 -12.74 12.63
N MET A 287 -21.19 -11.60 12.90
CA MET A 287 -21.72 -10.26 12.61
C MET A 287 -21.59 -9.82 11.14
N ILE A 288 -20.77 -10.48 10.32
CA ILE A 288 -20.66 -10.17 8.89
C ILE A 288 -21.98 -10.50 8.16
N ILE A 289 -22.47 -9.56 7.36
CA ILE A 289 -23.65 -9.75 6.51
C ILE A 289 -23.18 -10.18 5.12
N SER A 290 -23.69 -11.32 4.65
CA SER A 290 -23.34 -11.94 3.36
C SER A 290 -24.49 -12.84 2.90
N LYS A 291 -24.73 -12.90 1.58
CA LYS A 291 -25.68 -13.85 0.96
C LYS A 291 -25.07 -15.23 0.81
N THR A 292 -23.74 -15.31 0.82
CA THR A 292 -22.98 -16.55 0.71
C THR A 292 -23.17 -17.41 1.97
N PRO A 293 -23.50 -18.71 1.86
CA PRO A 293 -23.63 -19.59 3.01
C PRO A 293 -22.38 -19.61 3.89
N LYS A 294 -22.54 -19.26 5.17
CA LYS A 294 -21.47 -19.32 6.17
C LYS A 294 -21.20 -20.76 6.57
N ASN A 295 -19.94 -21.19 6.49
CA ASN A 295 -19.52 -22.54 6.86
C ASN A 295 -18.14 -22.52 7.53
N LYS A 296 -17.99 -23.19 8.67
CA LYS A 296 -16.70 -23.31 9.36
C LYS A 296 -15.89 -24.44 8.73
N LEU A 297 -14.88 -24.09 7.96
CA LEU A 297 -14.03 -25.05 7.24
C LEU A 297 -12.74 -25.38 7.97
N PHE A 298 -12.21 -24.46 8.78
CA PHE A 298 -10.86 -24.55 9.33
C PHE A 298 -10.88 -24.82 10.83
N GLU A 299 -10.07 -25.76 11.29
CA GLU A 299 -9.91 -26.10 12.70
C GLU A 299 -8.44 -26.25 13.07
N TRP A 300 -8.05 -25.59 14.15
CA TRP A 300 -6.74 -25.81 14.76
C TRP A 300 -6.76 -27.06 15.62
N SER A 301 -5.68 -27.83 15.55
CA SER A 301 -5.45 -28.97 16.44
C SER A 301 -5.43 -28.54 17.91
N GLY A 302 -5.91 -29.41 18.79
CA GLY A 302 -5.96 -29.16 20.24
C GLY A 302 -4.60 -29.15 20.93
N ASP A 303 -3.57 -29.70 20.27
CA ASP A 303 -2.19 -29.84 20.74
C ASP A 303 -1.25 -28.74 20.18
N VAL A 304 -1.79 -27.63 19.69
CA VAL A 304 -0.98 -26.50 19.19
C VAL A 304 -0.05 -25.99 20.28
N GLU A 305 1.25 -26.24 20.10
CA GLU A 305 2.32 -25.70 20.95
C GLU A 305 3.10 -24.59 20.23
N GLY A 306 3.36 -23.49 20.93
CA GLY A 306 4.17 -22.37 20.44
C GLY A 306 3.39 -21.30 19.67
N SER A 307 4.14 -20.37 19.06
CA SER A 307 3.58 -19.19 18.37
C SER A 307 4.04 -19.13 16.91
N LEU A 308 3.09 -18.88 16.00
CA LEU A 308 3.38 -18.60 14.59
C LEU A 308 4.22 -17.33 14.41
N ARG A 309 3.98 -16.32 15.27
CA ARG A 309 4.73 -15.04 15.24
C ARG A 309 6.21 -15.23 15.59
N ASN A 310 6.55 -16.28 16.34
CA ASN A 310 7.92 -16.58 16.77
C ASN A 310 8.71 -17.42 15.74
N LYS A 311 8.13 -17.75 14.58
CA LYS A 311 8.81 -18.50 13.53
C LYS A 311 9.65 -17.58 12.66
N ALA A 312 10.93 -17.94 12.50
CA ALA A 312 11.98 -17.09 11.97
C ALA A 312 11.80 -16.76 10.49
N ASN A 313 11.34 -17.71 9.67
CA ASN A 313 11.22 -17.53 8.23
C ASN A 313 9.85 -18.00 7.69
N TYR A 314 9.60 -17.68 6.40
CA TYR A 314 8.35 -18.01 5.72
C TYR A 314 8.06 -19.51 5.64
N LYS A 315 9.09 -20.34 5.45
CA LYS A 315 8.96 -21.79 5.36
C LYS A 315 8.53 -22.38 6.70
N ASP A 316 9.19 -22.00 7.79
CA ASP A 316 8.85 -22.44 9.15
C ASP A 316 7.41 -22.06 9.53
N ARG A 317 6.96 -20.88 9.09
CA ARG A 317 5.58 -20.42 9.28
C ARG A 317 4.60 -21.33 8.55
N ARG A 318 4.89 -21.68 7.29
CA ARG A 318 4.03 -22.58 6.52
C ARG A 318 3.98 -23.99 7.09
N GLU A 319 5.11 -24.55 7.46
CA GLU A 319 5.18 -25.89 8.07
C GLU A 319 4.39 -25.95 9.39
N PHE A 320 4.47 -24.90 10.21
CA PHE A 320 3.66 -24.78 11.42
C PHE A 320 2.16 -24.80 11.11
N ILE A 321 1.71 -24.04 10.11
CA ILE A 321 0.29 -23.96 9.74
C ILE A 321 -0.17 -25.29 9.16
N SER A 322 0.60 -25.88 8.25
CA SER A 322 0.30 -27.17 7.63
C SER A 322 0.13 -28.30 8.64
N ARG A 323 0.94 -28.29 9.71
CA ARG A 323 0.86 -29.27 10.79
C ARG A 323 -0.43 -29.14 11.61
N TYR A 324 -0.83 -27.92 11.95
CA TYR A 324 -1.84 -27.71 12.99
C TYR A 324 -3.19 -27.18 12.51
N LEU A 325 -3.28 -26.56 11.33
CA LEU A 325 -4.53 -26.06 10.76
C LEU A 325 -5.05 -27.05 9.73
N GLN A 326 -6.21 -27.63 9.99
CA GLN A 326 -6.83 -28.65 9.16
C GLN A 326 -8.14 -28.16 8.56
N ILE A 327 -8.45 -28.65 7.36
CA ILE A 327 -9.77 -28.45 6.74
C ILE A 327 -10.68 -29.60 7.14
N ASN A 328 -11.85 -29.27 7.70
CA ASN A 328 -12.90 -30.20 8.04
C ASN A 328 -13.22 -31.11 6.83
N SER A 329 -13.02 -32.42 6.99
CA SER A 329 -13.19 -33.42 5.93
C SER A 329 -14.65 -33.78 5.65
N SER A 330 -15.58 -33.38 6.51
CA SER A 330 -17.02 -33.65 6.33
C SER A 330 -17.69 -32.76 5.30
N VAL A 331 -17.01 -31.70 4.83
CA VAL A 331 -17.56 -30.76 3.85
C VAL A 331 -17.05 -31.10 2.45
N GLU A 332 -17.97 -31.21 1.50
CA GLU A 332 -17.64 -31.42 0.08
C GLU A 332 -17.12 -30.12 -0.56
N LEU A 333 -15.91 -30.16 -1.11
CA LEU A 333 -15.20 -28.98 -1.62
C LEU A 333 -14.84 -29.05 -3.10
N GLN A 334 -15.00 -30.21 -3.75
CA GLN A 334 -14.63 -30.38 -5.15
C GLN A 334 -15.44 -29.44 -6.05
N GLY A 335 -14.76 -28.63 -6.84
CA GLY A 335 -15.36 -27.69 -7.80
C GLY A 335 -16.00 -26.45 -7.16
N LYS A 336 -15.94 -26.28 -5.83
CA LYS A 336 -16.59 -25.18 -5.10
C LYS A 336 -15.84 -23.86 -5.22
N ASN A 337 -16.55 -22.75 -5.04
CA ASN A 337 -15.99 -21.40 -4.96
C ASN A 337 -16.11 -20.88 -3.53
N ILE A 338 -14.98 -20.52 -2.93
CA ILE A 338 -14.90 -20.27 -1.49
C ILE A 338 -14.30 -18.90 -1.22
N ILE A 339 -14.98 -18.15 -0.34
CA ILE A 339 -14.45 -16.95 0.29
C ILE A 339 -13.90 -17.34 1.66
N VAL A 340 -12.68 -16.92 1.97
CA VAL A 340 -12.06 -17.09 3.30
C VAL A 340 -11.72 -15.72 3.86
N VAL A 341 -12.12 -15.45 5.10
CA VAL A 341 -11.75 -14.25 5.82
C VAL A 341 -10.73 -14.52 6.92
N ASP A 342 -9.81 -13.59 7.15
CA ASP A 342 -8.75 -13.65 8.17
C ASP A 342 -8.55 -12.27 8.81
N ASP A 343 -7.95 -12.20 10.00
CA ASP A 343 -7.71 -10.92 10.68
C ASP A 343 -6.61 -10.11 9.99
N GLN A 344 -5.51 -10.75 9.60
CA GLN A 344 -4.28 -10.05 9.23
C GLN A 344 -3.50 -10.71 8.09
N PHE A 345 -3.15 -9.92 7.08
CA PHE A 345 -2.20 -10.29 6.04
C PHE A 345 -0.79 -9.74 6.33
N THR A 346 0.11 -10.60 6.83
CA THR A 346 1.52 -10.24 7.10
C THR A 346 2.44 -10.64 5.95
N SER A 347 2.88 -11.89 5.97
CA SER A 347 3.85 -12.50 5.07
C SER A 347 3.20 -13.39 4.02
N SER A 348 1.86 -13.42 3.96
CA SER A 348 1.05 -14.35 3.15
C SER A 348 1.14 -15.84 3.48
N ALA A 349 1.90 -16.26 4.50
CA ALA A 349 2.10 -17.68 4.81
C ALA A 349 0.77 -18.41 5.09
N THR A 350 -0.09 -17.85 5.94
CA THR A 350 -1.44 -18.38 6.24
C THR A 350 -2.32 -18.46 5.01
N ALA A 351 -2.45 -17.34 4.28
CA ALA A 351 -3.26 -17.28 3.07
C ALA A 351 -2.81 -18.30 2.02
N TRP A 352 -1.49 -18.44 1.82
CA TRP A 352 -0.93 -19.38 0.87
C TRP A 352 -1.19 -20.83 1.27
N GLU A 353 -0.93 -21.19 2.53
CA GLU A 353 -1.12 -22.55 3.02
C GLU A 353 -2.59 -22.97 2.97
N ILE A 354 -3.50 -22.09 3.37
CA ILE A 354 -4.95 -22.33 3.25
C ILE A 354 -5.35 -22.56 1.80
N CYS A 355 -4.89 -21.70 0.88
CA CYS A 355 -5.22 -21.85 -0.52
C CYS A 355 -4.64 -23.15 -1.11
N HIS A 356 -3.45 -23.56 -0.66
CA HIS A 356 -2.83 -24.82 -1.07
C HIS A 356 -3.67 -26.01 -0.61
N GLN A 357 -4.09 -26.05 0.65
CA GLN A 357 -4.94 -27.13 1.17
C GLN A 357 -6.31 -27.16 0.48
N LEU A 358 -6.94 -26.00 0.24
CA LEU A 358 -8.21 -25.91 -0.50
C LEU A 358 -8.07 -26.41 -1.95
N ARG A 359 -6.97 -26.05 -2.63
CA ARG A 359 -6.67 -26.55 -3.98
C ARG A 359 -6.46 -28.05 -4.02
N ALA A 360 -5.77 -28.61 -3.03
CA ALA A 360 -5.60 -30.06 -2.90
C ALA A 360 -6.94 -30.81 -2.72
N LYS A 361 -7.97 -30.13 -2.21
CA LYS A 361 -9.36 -30.63 -2.11
C LYS A 361 -10.24 -30.24 -3.31
N GLY A 362 -9.65 -29.74 -4.40
CA GLY A 362 -10.35 -29.49 -5.66
C GLY A 362 -11.19 -28.22 -5.73
N VAL A 363 -11.02 -27.27 -4.80
CA VAL A 363 -11.71 -25.98 -4.82
C VAL A 363 -11.35 -25.21 -6.08
N LYS A 364 -12.36 -24.67 -6.78
CA LYS A 364 -12.23 -24.02 -8.10
C LYS A 364 -11.83 -22.56 -7.99
N ASN A 365 -12.55 -21.74 -7.24
CA ASN A 365 -12.21 -20.33 -7.05
C ASN A 365 -11.99 -20.04 -5.56
N ILE A 366 -10.94 -19.29 -5.23
CA ILE A 366 -10.60 -18.93 -3.85
C ILE A 366 -10.39 -17.43 -3.76
N LEU A 367 -11.21 -16.78 -2.94
CA LEU A 367 -11.01 -15.38 -2.55
C LEU A 367 -10.62 -15.33 -1.08
N PHE A 368 -9.38 -14.95 -0.81
CA PHE A 368 -8.88 -14.72 0.54
C PHE A 368 -8.95 -13.23 0.86
N ILE A 369 -9.61 -12.88 1.97
CA ILE A 369 -9.83 -11.51 2.42
C ILE A 369 -9.23 -11.38 3.81
N ALA A 370 -8.21 -10.54 3.97
CA ALA A 370 -7.77 -10.14 5.30
C ALA A 370 -8.40 -8.80 5.68
N PHE A 371 -8.82 -8.66 6.93
CA PHE A 371 -9.36 -7.39 7.40
C PHE A 371 -8.28 -6.30 7.36
N PHE A 372 -7.10 -6.64 7.86
CA PHE A 372 -5.94 -5.75 7.88
C PHE A 372 -4.78 -6.35 7.09
N TYR A 373 -3.91 -5.50 6.56
CA TYR A 373 -2.58 -5.92 6.11
C TYR A 373 -1.50 -5.09 6.77
N LEU A 374 -0.41 -5.77 7.13
CA LEU A 374 0.75 -5.11 7.72
C LEU A 374 1.49 -4.33 6.62
N ILE A 375 1.58 -3.02 6.80
CA ILE A 375 2.41 -2.14 5.98
C ILE A 375 3.83 -2.07 6.55
N SER A 376 4.77 -1.64 5.74
CA SER A 376 6.15 -1.51 6.15
C SER A 376 6.34 -0.38 7.16
N PRO A 377 7.16 -0.62 8.21
CA PRO A 377 7.47 0.40 9.19
C PRO A 377 8.20 1.56 8.54
N ILE A 378 7.76 2.78 8.84
CA ILE A 378 8.55 3.98 8.56
C ILE A 378 9.22 4.38 9.86
N VAL A 379 10.49 3.99 9.97
CA VAL A 379 11.37 4.43 11.05
C VAL A 379 12.62 4.97 10.38
N SER A 380 12.98 6.20 10.74
CA SER A 380 14.27 6.77 10.36
C SER A 380 15.38 5.87 10.92
N LYS A 381 16.00 5.04 10.06
CA LYS A 381 17.04 4.10 10.46
C LYS A 381 18.16 4.85 11.18
N PRO A 382 18.40 4.63 12.48
CA PRO A 382 19.42 5.39 13.19
C PRO A 382 20.81 4.94 12.72
N CYS A 383 21.73 5.89 12.61
CA CYS A 383 23.11 5.60 12.30
C CYS A 383 23.71 4.75 13.43
N PRO A 384 24.29 3.58 13.15
CA PRO A 384 24.85 2.72 14.19
C PRO A 384 26.04 3.36 14.92
N LYS A 385 26.66 4.40 14.34
CA LYS A 385 27.81 5.09 14.94
C LYS A 385 27.44 6.30 15.79
N CYS A 386 26.38 7.03 15.45
CA CYS A 386 26.07 8.30 16.11
C CYS A 386 24.58 8.52 16.40
N GLY A 387 23.72 7.54 16.16
CA GLY A 387 22.27 7.58 16.44
C GLY A 387 21.45 8.49 15.50
N LEU A 388 22.09 9.41 14.78
CA LEU A 388 21.40 10.30 13.84
C LEU A 388 20.72 9.53 12.70
N PRO A 389 19.54 9.95 12.23
CA PRO A 389 18.86 9.35 11.08
C PRO A 389 19.76 9.19 9.85
N LEU A 390 19.79 7.98 9.30
CA LEU A 390 20.39 7.72 8.00
C LEU A 390 19.48 8.26 6.90
N LYS A 391 20.09 8.90 5.90
CA LYS A 391 19.43 9.41 4.69
C LYS A 391 19.66 8.45 3.54
N ILE A 392 18.69 8.29 2.65
CA ILE A 392 18.89 7.49 1.44
C ILE A 392 19.64 8.35 0.41
N LYS A 393 20.70 7.82 -0.19
CA LYS A 393 21.49 8.47 -1.22
C LYS A 393 21.63 7.55 -2.43
N VAL A 394 21.85 8.16 -3.58
CA VAL A 394 21.99 7.46 -4.86
C VAL A 394 23.42 7.59 -5.35
N LYS A 395 24.08 6.48 -5.69
CA LYS A 395 25.33 6.50 -6.45
C LYS A 395 25.02 6.88 -7.89
N ARG A 396 25.42 8.08 -8.32
CA ARG A 396 25.06 8.59 -9.66
C ARG A 396 25.61 7.74 -10.82
N THR A 397 26.75 7.09 -10.63
CA THR A 397 27.38 6.24 -11.66
C THR A 397 26.62 4.95 -11.92
N GLU A 398 26.00 4.38 -10.89
CA GLU A 398 25.37 3.04 -10.93
C GLU A 398 23.86 3.09 -10.69
N GLY A 399 23.34 4.24 -10.24
CA GLY A 399 21.98 4.40 -9.72
C GLY A 399 21.72 3.69 -8.38
N SER A 400 22.68 2.94 -7.83
CA SER A 400 22.46 2.13 -6.62
C SER A 400 22.20 3.02 -5.39
N LYS A 401 21.17 2.68 -4.61
CA LYS A 401 20.79 3.44 -3.41
C LYS A 401 21.45 2.88 -2.15
N PHE A 402 21.83 3.76 -1.23
CA PHE A 402 22.51 3.41 0.02
C PHE A 402 22.05 4.34 1.15
N TYR A 403 22.02 3.84 2.38
CA TYR A 403 21.88 4.68 3.55
C TYR A 403 23.19 5.43 3.83
N SER A 404 23.09 6.70 4.19
CA SER A 404 24.21 7.58 4.50
C SER A 404 23.89 8.47 5.68
N CYS A 405 24.76 8.44 6.69
CA CYS A 405 24.82 9.42 7.76
C CYS A 405 25.56 10.65 7.24
N LEU A 406 24.82 11.57 6.62
CA LEU A 406 25.38 12.65 5.81
C LEU A 406 26.29 13.58 6.64
N PRO A 407 27.61 13.66 6.36
CA PRO A 407 28.53 14.49 7.13
C PRO A 407 28.46 15.98 6.77
N ALA A 408 29.02 16.84 7.62
CA ALA A 408 29.06 18.31 7.45
C ALA A 408 29.57 18.77 6.09
N ARG A 409 30.60 18.12 5.55
CA ARG A 409 31.14 18.42 4.21
C ARG A 409 30.13 18.27 3.06
N PHE A 410 29.03 17.55 3.28
CA PHE A 410 27.94 17.36 2.31
C PHE A 410 26.62 17.99 2.80
N GLY A 411 26.69 18.96 3.71
CA GLY A 411 25.51 19.69 4.20
C GLY A 411 24.66 18.92 5.20
N GLY A 412 25.20 17.89 5.85
CA GLY A 412 24.53 17.19 6.96
C GLY A 412 25.21 17.42 8.32
N ASN A 413 24.80 16.68 9.35
CA ASN A 413 25.38 16.72 10.70
C ASN A 413 25.83 15.33 11.17
N GLY A 414 25.91 14.37 10.26
CA GLY A 414 26.22 12.97 10.50
C GLY A 414 27.71 12.64 10.55
N CYS A 415 28.03 11.39 10.88
CA CYS A 415 29.40 10.90 11.03
C CYS A 415 30.02 10.31 9.75
N GLY A 416 29.31 10.35 8.61
CA GLY A 416 29.79 9.80 7.34
C GLY A 416 29.62 8.29 7.17
N HIS A 417 28.93 7.60 8.08
CA HIS A 417 28.58 6.17 7.92
C HIS A 417 27.78 5.94 6.64
N ILE A 418 28.08 4.87 5.91
CA ILE A 418 27.31 4.45 4.74
C ILE A 418 27.06 2.94 4.81
N GLU A 419 25.91 2.51 4.32
CA GLU A 419 25.56 1.09 4.20
C GLU A 419 24.55 0.89 3.08
N ASN A 420 24.58 -0.26 2.42
CA ASN A 420 23.66 -0.52 1.31
C ASN A 420 22.22 -0.71 1.82
N ILE A 421 21.25 -0.36 0.98
CA ILE A 421 19.83 -0.69 1.21
C ILE A 421 19.65 -2.10 0.67
N ASN A 422 19.54 -3.09 1.58
CA ASN A 422 19.31 -4.49 1.22
C ASN A 422 17.91 -4.71 0.64
#